data_AF-A0AAY5EEH0-F1
#
_entry.id   AF-A0AAY5EEH0-F1
#
_cell.length_a   1.000
_cell.length_b   1.000
_cell.length_c   1.000
_cell.angle_alpha   90.00
_cell.angle_beta   90.00
_cell.angle_gamma   90.00
#
_symmetry.space_group_name_H-M   'P 1'
#
loop_
_entity.id
_entity.type
_entity.pdbx_description
1 polymer ?
#
loop_
_entity_poly.entity_id
_entity_poly.type
_entity_poly.pdbx_seq_one_letter_code
_entity_poly.pdbx_strand_id
1 'polypeptide(L)'
;MAAEPTRRFTRNLLKPGSAAEIRHSASHAVRNSTQEKPKLIDPLDYEAVISELEPELKDDPLKDLLLFPEHDFTVSTLVSVCLRTLQSTVPGGAEEQAECLLVREACRYYNSQLHVVEYKHQEYAGDYGMLSR
;
A
#
# COMPACT_ATOMS: atom_id res chain seq x y z
N MET A 1 -24.46 -52.37 32.38
CA MET A 1 -23.76 -51.07 32.51
C MET A 1 -23.44 -50.59 31.11
N ALA A 2 -24.05 -49.49 30.67
CA ALA A 2 -23.88 -48.96 29.31
C ALA A 2 -22.58 -48.14 29.23
N ALA A 3 -21.76 -48.39 28.21
CA ALA A 3 -20.53 -47.66 27.95
C ALA A 3 -20.85 -46.21 27.54
N GLU A 4 -20.26 -45.24 28.24
CA GLU A 4 -20.42 -43.82 27.89
C GLU A 4 -19.82 -43.52 26.50
N PRO A 5 -20.52 -42.75 25.64
CA PRO A 5 -19.99 -42.33 24.37
C PRO A 5 -18.83 -41.35 24.60
N THR A 6 -17.61 -41.80 24.35
CA THR A 6 -16.41 -40.96 24.50
C THR A 6 -16.55 -39.73 23.59
N ARG A 7 -16.65 -38.55 24.22
CA ARG A 7 -16.83 -37.25 23.54
C ARG A 7 -15.72 -37.07 22.51
N ARG A 8 -16.08 -36.96 21.23
CA ARG A 8 -15.15 -36.87 20.07
C ARG A 8 -14.03 -35.81 20.20
N PHE A 9 -14.20 -34.83 21.08
CA PHE A 9 -13.27 -33.73 21.32
C PHE A 9 -11.92 -34.13 21.95
N THR A 10 -11.79 -35.29 22.58
CA THR A 10 -10.51 -35.73 23.17
C THR A 10 -9.69 -36.65 22.26
N ARG A 11 -10.22 -37.03 21.09
CA ARG A 11 -9.53 -37.92 20.16
C ARG A 11 -8.43 -37.13 19.44
N ASN A 12 -7.18 -37.41 19.81
CA ASN A 12 -5.92 -36.95 19.18
C ASN A 12 -5.28 -35.65 19.72
N LEU A 13 -5.50 -35.26 20.98
CA LEU A 13 -4.84 -34.10 21.62
C LEU A 13 -3.29 -34.15 21.61
N LEU A 14 -2.70 -35.34 21.44
CA LEU A 14 -1.26 -35.55 21.45
C LEU A 14 -0.62 -35.44 20.06
N LYS A 15 -1.41 -35.30 18.99
CA LYS A 15 -0.91 -35.15 17.61
C LYS A 15 -1.14 -33.71 17.14
N PRO A 16 -0.18 -33.11 16.41
CA PRO A 16 -0.41 -31.83 15.75
C PRO A 16 -1.68 -31.92 14.90
N GLY A 17 -2.61 -30.97 15.09
CA GLY A 17 -3.81 -30.92 14.25
C GLY A 17 -3.47 -30.50 12.82
N SER A 18 -4.41 -30.71 11.88
CA SER A 18 -4.24 -30.35 10.46
C SER A 18 -3.78 -28.89 10.26
N ALA A 19 -4.26 -27.95 11.07
CA ALA A 19 -3.82 -26.55 11.01
C ALA A 19 -2.34 -26.34 11.38
N ALA A 20 -1.77 -27.18 12.26
CA ALA A 20 -0.34 -27.14 12.58
C ALA A 20 0.51 -27.70 11.43
N GLU A 21 0.04 -28.76 10.77
CA GLU A 21 0.70 -29.34 9.60
C GLU A 21 0.70 -28.37 8.41
N ILE A 22 -0.42 -27.69 8.15
CA ILE A 22 -0.51 -26.67 7.10
C ILE A 22 0.49 -25.53 7.34
N ARG A 23 0.59 -25.04 8.60
CA ARG A 23 1.56 -24.00 8.98
C ARG A 23 3.00 -24.45 8.77
N HIS A 24 3.34 -25.68 9.11
CA HIS A 24 4.67 -26.23 8.91
C HIS A 24 5.02 -26.40 7.42
N SER A 25 4.07 -26.90 6.62
CA SER A 25 4.21 -27.04 5.17
C SER A 25 4.42 -25.69 4.49
N ALA A 26 3.60 -24.68 4.80
CA ALA A 26 3.75 -23.33 4.28
C ALA A 26 5.11 -22.71 4.68
N SER A 27 5.53 -22.88 5.94
CA SER A 27 6.83 -22.38 6.40
C SER A 27 8.00 -23.05 5.67
N HIS A 28 7.91 -24.34 5.39
CA HIS A 28 8.93 -25.07 4.64
C HIS A 28 8.94 -24.66 3.15
N ALA A 29 7.78 -24.42 2.55
CA ALA A 29 7.67 -23.92 1.19
C ALA A 29 8.30 -22.52 1.03
N VAL A 30 8.09 -21.62 1.99
CA VAL A 30 8.70 -20.27 2.01
C VAL A 30 10.22 -20.34 2.25
N ARG A 31 10.69 -21.29 3.07
CA ARG A 31 12.14 -21.49 3.27
C ARG A 31 12.85 -22.06 2.04
N ASN A 32 12.15 -22.88 1.25
CA ASN A 32 12.71 -23.51 0.06
C ASN A 32 12.42 -22.74 -1.23
N SER A 33 11.54 -21.73 -1.20
CA SER A 33 11.45 -20.76 -2.27
C SER A 33 12.80 -20.05 -2.33
N THR A 34 13.51 -20.23 -3.44
CA THR A 34 14.69 -19.45 -3.80
C THR A 34 14.31 -17.98 -3.74
N GLN A 35 14.55 -17.34 -2.60
CA GLN A 35 14.56 -15.89 -2.51
C GLN A 35 15.75 -15.45 -3.35
N GLU A 36 15.51 -15.28 -4.65
CA GLU A 36 16.41 -14.54 -5.54
C GLU A 36 16.75 -13.25 -4.80
N LYS A 37 17.97 -13.16 -4.30
CA LYS A 37 18.45 -11.98 -3.60
C LYS A 37 18.21 -10.82 -4.57
N PRO A 38 17.41 -9.80 -4.20
CA PRO A 38 17.08 -8.72 -5.13
C PRO A 38 18.39 -8.18 -5.69
N LYS A 39 18.46 -8.09 -7.02
CA LYS A 39 19.64 -7.58 -7.70
C LYS A 39 19.93 -6.21 -7.11
N LEU A 40 21.14 -6.04 -6.60
CA LEU A 40 21.60 -4.74 -6.14
C LEU A 40 21.77 -3.89 -7.40
N ILE A 41 20.81 -3.03 -7.67
CA ILE A 41 20.87 -2.03 -8.74
C ILE A 41 21.49 -0.80 -8.08
N ASP A 42 22.51 -0.23 -8.71
CA ASP A 42 23.06 1.04 -8.25
C ASP A 42 21.98 2.12 -8.36
N PRO A 43 21.86 3.01 -7.36
CA PRO A 43 20.87 4.08 -7.41
C PRO A 43 21.11 4.94 -8.65
N LEU A 44 20.03 5.27 -9.35
CA LEU A 44 20.09 6.15 -10.51
C LEU A 44 20.54 7.55 -10.06
N ASP A 45 21.54 8.11 -10.74
CA ASP A 45 21.93 9.50 -10.59
C ASP A 45 20.99 10.38 -11.43
N TYR A 46 19.89 10.81 -10.81
CA TYR A 46 18.88 11.64 -11.47
C TYR A 46 19.46 12.94 -12.03
N GLU A 47 20.43 13.55 -11.34
CA GLU A 47 21.00 14.84 -11.76
C GLU A 47 21.86 14.68 -13.02
N ALA A 48 22.64 13.60 -13.10
CA ALA A 48 23.42 13.29 -14.30
C ALA A 48 22.50 13.04 -15.50
N VAL A 49 21.46 12.22 -15.33
CA VAL A 49 20.50 11.89 -16.40
C VAL A 49 19.75 13.13 -16.88
N ILE A 50 19.29 13.98 -15.96
CA ILE A 50 18.61 15.24 -16.30
C ILE A 50 19.55 16.15 -17.10
N SER A 51 20.82 16.28 -16.67
CA SER A 51 21.81 17.11 -17.35
C SER A 51 22.10 16.64 -18.78
N GLU A 52 22.11 15.32 -19.01
CA GLU A 52 22.29 14.71 -20.33
C GLU A 52 21.10 14.97 -21.27
N LEU A 53 19.87 14.97 -20.73
CA LEU A 53 18.62 15.16 -21.50
C LEU A 53 18.23 16.63 -21.70
N GLU A 54 18.72 17.54 -20.86
CA GLU A 54 18.44 18.98 -20.93
C GLU A 54 18.61 19.61 -22.33
N PRO A 55 19.69 19.35 -23.11
CA PRO A 55 19.84 19.95 -24.43
C PRO A 55 18.78 19.48 -25.42
N GLU A 56 18.41 18.20 -25.41
CA GLU A 56 17.35 17.66 -26.28
C GLU A 56 15.99 18.28 -25.93
N LEU A 57 15.75 18.52 -24.64
CA LEU A 57 14.50 19.09 -24.16
C LEU A 57 14.35 20.58 -24.50
N LYS A 58 15.44 21.33 -24.61
CA LYS A 58 15.38 22.77 -24.94
C LYS A 58 14.72 23.06 -26.28
N ASP A 59 14.92 22.17 -27.24
CA ASP A 59 14.37 22.27 -28.59
C ASP A 59 13.05 21.49 -28.75
N ASP A 60 12.56 20.82 -27.71
CA ASP A 60 11.32 20.05 -27.77
C ASP A 60 10.09 21.00 -27.82
N PRO A 61 9.18 20.86 -28.80
CA PRO A 61 7.97 21.66 -28.90
C PRO A 61 7.00 21.47 -27.72
N LEU A 62 7.11 20.36 -26.98
CA LEU A 62 6.27 20.02 -25.83
C LEU A 62 6.96 20.25 -24.48
N LYS A 63 8.13 20.93 -24.44
CA LYS A 63 8.87 21.17 -23.20
C LYS A 63 8.06 21.86 -22.09
N ASP A 64 7.07 22.66 -22.47
CA ASP A 64 6.20 23.38 -21.53
C ASP A 64 5.31 22.42 -20.71
N LEU A 65 5.09 21.19 -21.18
CA LEU A 65 4.37 20.15 -20.42
C LEU A 65 5.18 19.59 -19.25
N LEU A 66 6.51 19.75 -19.25
CA LEU A 66 7.37 19.32 -18.13
C LEU A 66 7.50 20.40 -17.05
N LEU A 67 6.93 21.58 -17.28
CA LEU A 67 6.86 22.64 -16.27
C LEU A 67 5.71 22.35 -15.30
N PHE A 68 5.86 22.77 -14.05
CA PHE A 68 4.79 22.74 -13.05
C PHE A 68 4.11 24.11 -13.01
N PRO A 69 2.92 24.28 -13.60
CA PRO A 69 2.23 25.56 -13.61
C PRO A 69 1.76 25.94 -12.20
N GLU A 70 1.64 27.25 -11.93
CA GLU A 70 0.94 27.70 -10.73
C GLU A 70 -0.54 27.28 -10.82
N HIS A 71 -1.08 26.75 -9.71
CA HIS A 71 -2.48 26.31 -9.60
C HIS A 71 -2.88 25.19 -10.58
N ASP A 72 -2.00 24.22 -10.84
CA ASP A 72 -2.24 23.07 -11.72
C ASP A 72 -3.07 21.94 -11.09
N PHE A 73 -3.29 21.98 -9.77
CA PHE A 73 -4.16 21.07 -9.06
C PHE A 73 -5.14 21.80 -8.14
N THR A 74 -6.24 21.11 -7.81
CA THR A 74 -7.13 21.48 -6.72
C THR A 74 -7.04 20.43 -5.62
N VAL A 75 -7.19 20.87 -4.36
CA VAL A 75 -7.25 19.97 -3.21
C VAL A 75 -8.66 19.99 -2.66
N SER A 76 -9.32 18.86 -2.75
CA SER A 76 -10.62 18.65 -2.11
C SER A 76 -10.43 17.86 -0.84
N THR A 77 -10.96 18.37 0.27
CA THR A 77 -10.94 17.62 1.53
C THR A 77 -12.16 16.73 1.60
N LEU A 78 -11.95 15.42 1.47
CA LEU A 78 -12.95 14.42 1.75
C LEU A 78 -13.01 14.19 3.26
N VAL A 79 -14.07 14.72 3.87
CA VAL A 79 -14.41 14.48 5.28
C VAL A 79 -14.75 13.00 5.53
N SER A 80 -15.00 12.24 4.47
CA SER A 80 -15.13 10.80 4.51
C SER A 80 -14.35 10.23 3.34
N VAL A 81 -13.40 9.32 3.61
CA VAL A 81 -13.21 8.15 2.73
C VAL A 81 -14.62 7.77 2.26
N CYS A 82 -14.85 7.50 0.98
CA CYS A 82 -16.08 6.83 0.54
C CYS A 82 -16.15 5.46 1.23
N LEU A 83 -16.40 5.46 2.53
CA LEU A 83 -16.68 4.32 3.32
C LEU A 83 -18.00 3.84 2.75
N ARG A 84 -18.08 2.54 2.52
CA ARG A 84 -19.38 1.88 2.45
C ARG A 84 -20.27 2.21 3.66
N THR A 85 -19.72 2.76 4.75
CA THR A 85 -20.37 3.00 6.04
C THR A 85 -20.56 4.50 6.32
N LEU A 86 -21.71 4.86 6.89
CA LEU A 86 -22.08 6.25 7.22
C LEU A 86 -21.29 6.85 8.40
N GLN A 87 -20.50 6.05 9.12
CA GLN A 87 -19.79 6.43 10.34
C GLN A 87 -18.39 5.81 10.36
N SER A 88 -17.48 6.41 11.14
CA SER A 88 -16.12 5.89 11.37
C SER A 88 -16.18 4.49 11.96
N THR A 89 -15.34 3.60 11.44
CA THR A 89 -15.15 2.25 11.99
C THR A 89 -14.24 2.26 13.23
N VAL A 90 -13.55 3.37 13.49
CA VAL A 90 -12.71 3.53 14.67
C VAL A 90 -13.58 3.99 15.84
N PRO A 91 -13.62 3.26 16.97
CA PRO A 91 -14.37 3.69 18.14
C PRO A 91 -13.90 5.03 18.69
N GLY A 92 -14.83 5.82 19.26
CA GLY A 92 -14.49 7.07 19.93
C GLY A 92 -13.53 6.85 21.10
N GLY A 93 -12.46 7.63 21.15
CA GLY A 93 -11.42 7.54 22.18
C GLY A 93 -10.35 6.45 21.93
N ALA A 94 -10.45 5.65 20.86
CA ALA A 94 -9.52 4.56 20.59
C ALA A 94 -8.05 5.01 20.48
N GLU A 95 -7.79 6.25 20.04
CA GLU A 95 -6.44 6.82 20.01
C GLU A 95 -5.86 7.00 21.42
N GLU A 96 -6.67 7.44 22.40
CA GLU A 96 -6.24 7.66 23.78
C GLU A 96 -6.05 6.34 24.53
N GLN A 97 -6.84 5.33 24.18
CA GLN A 97 -6.80 4.00 24.81
C GLN A 97 -5.74 3.07 24.19
N ALA A 98 -5.20 3.43 23.02
CA ALA A 98 -4.18 2.64 22.35
C ALA A 98 -2.82 2.74 23.07
N GLU A 99 -2.43 1.67 23.77
CA GLU A 99 -1.10 1.57 24.40
C GLU A 99 0.02 1.42 23.37
N CYS A 100 -0.27 0.78 22.24
CA CYS A 100 0.70 0.56 21.16
C CYS A 100 0.75 1.78 20.23
N LEU A 101 1.95 2.33 20.01
CA LEU A 101 2.16 3.48 19.12
C LEU A 101 1.65 3.22 17.69
N LEU A 102 1.84 2.01 17.18
CA LEU A 102 1.35 1.62 15.86
C LEU A 102 -0.18 1.68 15.79
N VAL A 103 -0.86 1.19 16.83
CA VAL A 103 -2.33 1.19 16.91
C VAL A 103 -2.84 2.62 17.03
N ARG A 104 -2.17 3.45 17.84
CA ARG A 104 -2.51 4.86 17.99
C ARG A 104 -2.40 5.62 16.68
N GLU A 105 -1.31 5.41 15.94
CA GLU A 105 -1.11 6.06 14.63
C GLU A 105 -2.12 5.55 13.60
N ALA A 106 -2.48 4.27 13.64
CA ALA A 106 -3.55 3.73 12.81
C ALA A 106 -4.91 4.38 13.13
N CYS A 107 -5.27 4.51 14.42
CA CYS A 107 -6.49 5.19 14.84
C CYS A 107 -6.54 6.64 14.35
N ARG A 108 -5.41 7.35 14.42
CA ARG A 108 -5.31 8.72 13.88
C ARG A 108 -5.48 8.73 12.37
N TYR A 109 -4.77 7.87 11.64
CA TYR A 109 -4.83 7.78 10.19
C TYR A 109 -6.27 7.54 9.70
N TYR A 110 -6.97 6.57 10.28
CA TYR A 110 -8.33 6.22 9.86
C TYR A 110 -9.39 7.26 10.24
N ASN A 111 -9.10 8.13 11.21
CA ASN A 111 -9.97 9.26 11.58
C ASN A 111 -9.53 10.60 10.94
N SER A 112 -8.43 10.62 10.22
CA SER A 112 -7.94 11.83 9.58
C SER A 112 -8.78 12.21 8.36
N GLN A 113 -8.84 13.50 8.05
CA GLN A 113 -9.43 13.96 6.80
C GLN A 113 -8.56 13.50 5.64
N LEU A 114 -9.19 13.01 4.58
CA LEU A 114 -8.45 12.69 3.35
C LEU A 114 -8.42 13.91 2.46
N HIS A 115 -7.24 14.21 1.93
CA HIS A 115 -7.08 15.21 0.89
C HIS A 115 -6.98 14.48 -0.45
N VAL A 116 -7.88 14.81 -1.37
CA VAL A 116 -7.83 14.34 -2.76
C VAL A 116 -7.27 15.48 -3.59
N VAL A 117 -6.21 15.16 -4.33
CA VAL A 117 -5.59 16.06 -5.30
C VAL A 117 -6.15 15.73 -6.67
N GLU A 118 -6.74 16.72 -7.33
CA GLU A 118 -7.25 16.61 -8.69
C GLU A 118 -6.47 17.57 -9.60
N TYR A 119 -5.75 17.00 -10.56
CA TYR A 119 -4.94 17.76 -11.50
C TYR A 119 -5.82 18.30 -12.62
N LYS A 120 -5.72 19.61 -12.87
CA LYS A 120 -6.50 20.30 -13.92
C LYS A 120 -6.25 19.71 -15.32
N HIS A 121 -5.04 19.18 -15.54
CA HIS A 121 -4.57 18.65 -16.81
C HIS A 121 -4.43 17.12 -16.79
N GLN A 122 -5.21 16.42 -15.94
CA GLN A 122 -5.14 14.97 -15.78
C GLN A 122 -5.39 14.19 -17.09
N GLU A 123 -6.10 14.77 -18.05
CA GLU A 123 -6.29 14.19 -19.39
C GLU A 123 -4.97 13.99 -20.17
N TYR A 124 -3.91 14.72 -19.80
CA TYR A 124 -2.56 14.60 -20.36
C TYR A 124 -1.59 13.81 -19.47
N ALA A 125 -2.06 13.15 -18.40
CA ALA A 125 -1.22 12.38 -17.48
C ALA A 125 -0.65 11.07 -18.06
N GLY A 126 -0.54 10.99 -19.39
CA GLY A 126 0.05 9.86 -20.10
C GLY A 126 1.58 9.93 -20.14
N ASP A 127 2.19 8.94 -20.78
CA ASP A 127 3.63 8.96 -21.04
C ASP A 127 3.98 10.08 -22.03
N TYR A 128 4.92 10.95 -21.63
CA TYR A 128 5.45 12.01 -22.46
C TYR A 128 5.98 11.48 -23.79
N GLY A 129 6.61 10.30 -23.80
CA GLY A 129 7.14 9.67 -25.01
C GLY A 129 6.07 9.21 -26.00
N MET A 130 4.82 9.07 -25.55
CA MET A 130 3.68 8.64 -26.39
C MET A 130 2.88 9.81 -26.97
N LEU A 131 3.23 11.05 -26.64
CA LEU A 131 2.57 12.23 -27.20
C LEU A 131 2.92 12.40 -28.68
N SER A 132 1.95 12.82 -29.50
CA SER A 132 2.21 13.17 -30.90
C SER A 132 3.12 14.39 -30.96
N ARG A 133 4.28 14.25 -31.62
CA ARG A 133 5.26 15.31 -31.82
C ARG A 133 4.97 16.13 -33.08
#